data_AF-A0A7K9YG99-F1
#
_entry.id   AF-A0A7K9YG99-F1
#
_cell.length_a   1.000
_cell.length_b   1.000
_cell.length_c   1.000
_cell.angle_alpha   90.00
_cell.angle_beta   90.00
_cell.angle_gamma   90.00
#
_symmetry.space_group_name_H-M   'P 1'
#
loop_
_entity.id
_entity.type
_entity.pdbx_description
1 polymer ?
#
loop_
_entity_poly.entity_id
_entity_poly.type
_entity_poly.pdbx_seq_one_letter_code
_entity_poly.pdbx_strand_id
1 'polypeptide(L)'
;VQVQRGRHPRVAELCAVRTLFSGPELHLSELRASHVRALGRVLFLTPLLPAVLVRHRLRSHLLELRHLDRALARLGLAQLSEEELRAACYLRGLNPAALSAAQCRAWLEQWLRLSCVL
;
A
#
# COMPACT_ATOMS: atom_id res chain seq x y z
N VAL A 1 -11.43 20.43 4.67
CA VAL A 1 -11.77 20.67 6.09
C VAL A 1 -11.69 19.41 6.98
N GLN A 2 -12.31 18.27 6.63
CA GLN A 2 -12.37 17.10 7.54
C GLN A 2 -11.00 16.44 7.84
N VAL A 3 -10.19 16.15 6.82
CA VAL A 3 -8.85 15.56 7.01
C VAL A 3 -7.89 16.53 7.71
N GLN A 4 -7.99 17.83 7.41
CA GLN A 4 -7.19 18.88 8.07
C GLN A 4 -7.45 18.99 9.57
N ARG A 5 -8.59 18.49 10.07
CA ARG A 5 -8.93 18.43 11.49
C ARG A 5 -8.48 17.12 12.16
N GLY A 6 -7.70 16.28 11.46
CA GLY A 6 -7.18 15.01 11.98
C GLY A 6 -8.18 13.85 11.93
N ARG A 7 -9.35 14.00 11.29
CA ARG A 7 -10.30 12.89 11.14
C ARG A 7 -9.72 11.84 10.19
N HIS A 8 -9.66 10.58 10.65
CA HIS A 8 -9.30 9.47 9.79
C HIS A 8 -10.45 9.15 8.81
N PRO A 9 -10.21 9.23 7.49
CA PRO A 9 -11.25 8.94 6.50
C PRO A 9 -11.60 7.44 6.51
N ARG A 10 -12.87 7.12 6.27
CA ARG A 10 -13.32 5.74 6.07
C ARG A 10 -12.94 5.28 4.66
N VAL A 11 -12.77 3.98 4.46
CA VAL A 11 -12.47 3.38 3.14
C VAL A 11 -13.43 3.85 2.05
N ALA A 12 -14.74 3.94 2.33
CA ALA A 12 -15.73 4.42 1.36
C ALA A 12 -15.46 5.87 0.90
N GLU A 13 -14.99 6.73 1.81
CA GLU A 13 -14.66 8.13 1.49
C GLU A 13 -13.39 8.21 0.64
N LEU A 14 -12.41 7.35 0.91
CA LEU A 14 -11.21 7.22 0.07
C LEU A 14 -11.55 6.70 -1.33
N CYS A 15 -12.41 5.69 -1.43
CA CYS A 15 -12.88 5.18 -2.71
C CYS A 15 -13.60 6.24 -3.55
N ALA A 16 -14.38 7.12 -2.91
CA ALA A 16 -15.11 8.19 -3.60
C ALA A 16 -14.19 9.22 -4.28
N VAL A 17 -12.98 9.43 -3.75
CA VAL A 17 -11.99 10.37 -4.31
C VAL A 17 -10.88 9.70 -5.11
N ARG A 18 -10.92 8.36 -5.26
CA ARG A 18 -9.80 7.61 -5.86
C ARG A 18 -9.44 8.09 -7.26
N THR A 19 -10.43 8.52 -8.04
CA THR A 19 -10.24 8.92 -9.44
C THR A 19 -9.30 10.11 -9.59
N LEU A 20 -9.18 10.94 -8.54
CA LEU A 20 -8.20 12.03 -8.47
C LEU A 20 -6.75 11.53 -8.43
N PHE A 21 -6.54 10.24 -8.14
CA PHE A 21 -5.25 9.58 -8.01
C PHE A 21 -5.12 8.34 -8.90
N SER A 22 -6.11 8.06 -9.76
CA SER A 22 -6.21 6.80 -10.54
C SER A 22 -5.89 6.97 -12.02
N GLY A 23 -4.77 7.62 -12.34
CA GLY A 23 -4.25 7.72 -13.70
C GLY A 23 -3.29 6.58 -14.08
N PRO A 24 -2.81 6.59 -15.34
CA PRO A 24 -1.87 5.60 -15.84
C PRO A 24 -0.66 5.48 -14.92
N GLU A 25 -0.25 4.24 -14.66
CA GLU A 25 0.93 3.96 -13.83
C GLU A 25 0.85 4.51 -12.40
N LEU A 26 -0.36 4.68 -11.82
CA LEU A 26 -0.57 5.29 -10.50
C LEU A 26 0.03 6.71 -10.39
N HIS A 27 0.10 7.44 -11.51
CA HIS A 27 0.79 8.73 -11.61
C HIS A 27 2.25 8.69 -11.12
N LEU A 28 2.90 7.52 -11.10
CA LEU A 28 4.32 7.41 -10.74
C LEU A 28 5.20 8.24 -11.68
N SER A 29 4.71 8.49 -12.90
CA SER A 29 5.34 9.37 -13.89
C SER A 29 5.54 10.81 -13.38
N GLU A 30 4.61 11.30 -12.57
CA GLU A 30 4.56 12.67 -12.03
C GLU A 30 5.40 12.86 -10.76
N LEU A 31 5.80 11.75 -10.11
CA LEU A 31 6.61 11.82 -8.91
C LEU A 31 8.03 12.31 -9.20
N ARG A 32 8.51 13.31 -8.45
CA ARG A 32 9.92 13.74 -8.51
C ARG A 32 10.85 12.56 -8.20
N ALA A 33 12.05 12.57 -8.80
CA ALA A 33 13.04 11.52 -8.59
C ALA A 33 13.39 11.29 -7.11
N SER A 34 13.40 12.36 -6.30
CA SER A 34 13.59 12.27 -4.84
C SER A 34 12.48 11.45 -4.15
N HIS A 35 11.22 11.65 -4.53
CA HIS A 35 10.08 10.90 -4.00
C HIS A 35 10.11 9.44 -4.44
N VAL A 36 10.45 9.17 -5.70
CA VAL A 36 10.59 7.80 -6.21
C VAL A 36 11.67 7.03 -5.44
N ARG A 37 12.83 7.65 -5.18
CA ARG A 37 13.89 7.02 -4.37
C ARG A 37 13.47 6.82 -2.91
N ALA A 38 12.73 7.77 -2.33
CA ALA A 38 12.23 7.65 -0.96
C ALA A 38 11.24 6.48 -0.83
N LEU A 39 10.28 6.36 -1.75
CA LEU A 39 9.35 5.24 -1.82
C LEU A 39 10.09 3.91 -2.07
N GLY A 40 11.08 3.92 -2.98
CA GLY A 40 11.92 2.76 -3.22
C GLY A 40 12.57 2.23 -1.95
N ARG A 41 13.10 3.09 -1.08
CA ARG A 41 13.68 2.68 0.21
C ARG A 41 12.66 2.06 1.15
N VAL A 42 11.49 2.67 1.28
CA VAL A 42 10.42 2.18 2.16
C VAL A 42 9.90 0.82 1.70
N LEU A 43 9.93 0.57 0.39
CA LEU A 43 9.48 -0.68 -0.24
C LEU A 43 10.65 -1.64 -0.54
N PHE A 44 11.77 -1.48 0.16
CA PHE A 44 12.94 -2.37 0.10
C PHE A 44 13.55 -2.55 -1.31
N LEU A 45 13.37 -1.56 -2.19
CA LEU A 45 13.97 -1.50 -3.53
C LEU A 45 15.32 -0.82 -3.49
N THR A 46 16.28 -1.27 -4.31
CA THR A 46 17.61 -0.67 -4.44
C THR A 46 17.50 0.77 -4.97
N PRO A 47 17.75 1.81 -4.13
CA PRO A 47 17.48 3.21 -4.50
C PRO A 47 18.64 3.86 -5.25
N LEU A 48 19.80 3.20 -5.32
CA LEU A 48 21.04 3.69 -5.93
C LEU A 48 21.03 3.62 -7.46
N LEU A 49 19.94 3.17 -8.07
CA LEU A 49 19.79 3.11 -9.52
C LEU A 49 19.33 4.46 -10.10
N PRO A 50 19.54 4.68 -11.42
CA PRO A 50 18.89 5.75 -12.16
C PRO A 50 17.39 5.84 -11.87
N ALA A 51 16.85 7.06 -11.76
CA ALA A 51 15.48 7.29 -11.31
C ALA A 51 14.41 6.57 -12.18
N VAL A 52 14.66 6.46 -13.48
CA VAL A 52 13.80 5.74 -14.42
C VAL A 52 13.73 4.25 -14.08
N LEU A 53 14.85 3.63 -13.72
CA LEU A 53 14.91 2.23 -13.31
C LEU A 53 14.24 2.01 -11.95
N VAL A 54 14.46 2.92 -10.98
CA VAL A 54 13.76 2.85 -9.68
C VAL A 54 12.25 2.97 -9.89
N ARG A 55 11.80 3.87 -10.78
CA ARG A 55 10.37 4.02 -11.12
C ARG A 55 9.80 2.74 -11.72
N HIS A 56 10.51 2.12 -12.66
CA HIS A 56 10.08 0.85 -13.25
C HIS A 56 9.97 -0.25 -12.18
N ARG A 57 10.99 -0.41 -11.32
CA ARG A 57 10.96 -1.38 -10.22
C ARG A 57 9.83 -1.12 -9.23
N LEU A 58 9.59 0.15 -8.89
CA LEU A 58 8.49 0.56 -8.02
C LEU A 58 7.14 0.17 -8.63
N ARG A 59 6.94 0.42 -9.92
CA ARG A 59 5.72 0.02 -10.63
C ARG A 59 5.53 -1.49 -10.59
N SER A 60 6.55 -2.28 -10.93
CA SER A 60 6.46 -3.74 -10.92
C SER A 60 6.14 -4.28 -9.52
N HIS A 61 6.79 -3.75 -8.49
CA HIS A 61 6.55 -4.13 -7.10
C HIS A 61 5.12 -3.79 -6.63
N LEU A 62 4.59 -2.62 -7.00
CA LEU A 62 3.21 -2.25 -6.67
C LEU A 62 2.18 -3.13 -7.39
N LEU A 63 2.47 -3.58 -8.61
CA LEU A 63 1.61 -4.53 -9.32
C LEU A 63 1.63 -5.90 -8.63
N GLU A 64 2.80 -6.40 -8.24
CA GLU A 64 2.95 -7.64 -7.47
C GLU A 64 2.16 -7.57 -6.15
N LEU A 65 2.31 -6.48 -5.39
CA LEU A 65 1.53 -6.21 -4.17
C LEU A 65 0.01 -6.24 -4.43
N ARG A 66 -0.46 -5.65 -5.54
CA ARG A 66 -1.87 -5.68 -5.91
C ARG A 66 -2.35 -7.09 -6.27
N HIS A 67 -1.51 -7.91 -6.90
CA HIS A 67 -1.84 -9.31 -7.15
C HIS A 67 -1.91 -10.12 -5.85
N LEU A 68 -0.97 -9.89 -4.92
CA LEU A 68 -1.00 -10.48 -3.57
C LEU A 68 -2.25 -10.07 -2.80
N ASP A 69 -2.64 -8.79 -2.86
CA ASP A 69 -3.86 -8.29 -2.23
C ASP A 69 -5.11 -9.01 -2.75
N ARG A 70 -5.23 -9.17 -4.07
CA ARG A 70 -6.34 -9.90 -4.68
C ARG A 70 -6.37 -11.38 -4.29
N ALA A 71 -5.19 -12.00 -4.16
CA ALA A 71 -5.10 -13.38 -3.68
C ALA A 71 -5.55 -13.48 -2.21
N LEU A 72 -5.05 -12.59 -1.34
CA LEU A 72 -5.45 -12.53 0.08
C LEU A 72 -6.95 -12.26 0.24
N ALA A 73 -7.53 -11.38 -0.57
CA ALA A 73 -8.97 -11.10 -0.54
C ALA A 73 -9.81 -12.32 -0.91
N ARG A 74 -9.30 -13.22 -1.78
CA ARG A 74 -9.98 -14.47 -2.17
C ARG A 74 -9.80 -15.58 -1.15
N LEU A 75 -8.59 -15.74 -0.62
CA LEU A 75 -8.25 -16.81 0.35
C LEU A 75 -8.76 -16.49 1.76
N GLY A 76 -8.92 -15.21 2.07
CA GLY A 76 -9.34 -14.73 3.38
C GLY A 76 -8.17 -14.65 4.37
N LEU A 77 -8.24 -13.66 5.27
CA LEU A 77 -7.19 -13.43 6.26
C LEU A 77 -7.21 -14.45 7.41
N ALA A 78 -8.28 -15.23 7.55
CA ALA A 78 -8.44 -16.17 8.66
C ALA A 78 -7.35 -17.26 8.67
N GLN A 79 -6.77 -17.55 7.51
CA GLN A 79 -5.73 -18.57 7.35
C GLN A 79 -4.31 -18.06 7.67
N LEU A 80 -4.13 -16.76 7.88
CA LEU A 80 -2.82 -16.20 8.20
C LEU A 80 -2.50 -16.41 9.68
N SER A 81 -1.31 -16.92 9.95
CA SER A 81 -0.69 -16.84 11.26
C SER A 81 -0.47 -15.38 11.68
N GLU A 82 -0.22 -15.17 12.98
CA GLU A 82 0.05 -13.83 13.50
C GLU A 82 1.32 -13.21 12.89
N GLU A 83 2.33 -14.04 12.63
CA GLU A 83 3.58 -13.62 11.97
C GLU A 83 3.34 -13.20 10.52
N GLU A 84 2.64 -14.02 9.72
CA GLU A 84 2.29 -13.70 8.34
C GLU A 84 1.42 -12.44 8.26
N LEU A 85 0.50 -12.26 9.21
CA LEU A 85 -0.33 -11.07 9.29
C LEU A 85 0.51 -9.80 9.52
N ARG A 86 1.46 -9.84 10.46
CA ARG A 86 2.39 -8.73 10.70
C ARG A 86 3.29 -8.46 9.50
N ALA A 87 3.83 -9.51 8.89
CA ALA A 87 4.64 -9.41 7.68
C ALA A 87 3.84 -8.79 6.51
N ALA A 88 2.60 -9.20 6.33
CA ALA A 88 1.71 -8.64 5.32
C ALA A 88 1.45 -7.14 5.54
N CYS A 89 1.25 -6.71 6.80
CA CYS A 89 1.13 -5.29 7.14
C CYS A 89 2.42 -4.52 6.85
N TYR A 90 3.57 -5.07 7.28
CA TYR A 90 4.89 -4.45 7.09
C TYR A 90 5.26 -4.27 5.62
N LEU A 91 4.99 -5.28 4.79
CA LEU A 91 5.22 -5.23 3.34
C LEU A 91 4.44 -4.08 2.66
N ARG A 92 3.31 -3.67 3.24
CA ARG A 92 2.46 -2.58 2.75
C ARG A 92 2.78 -1.24 3.42
N GLY A 93 3.89 -1.17 4.17
CA GLY A 93 4.39 0.05 4.80
C GLY A 93 3.80 0.38 6.18
N LEU A 94 3.00 -0.52 6.78
CA LEU A 94 2.55 -0.36 8.17
C LEU A 94 3.58 -0.96 9.11
N ASN A 95 4.11 -0.20 10.08
CA ASN A 95 4.93 -0.78 11.14
C ASN A 95 4.03 -1.48 12.19
N PRO A 96 4.06 -2.82 12.30
CA PRO A 96 3.16 -3.55 13.20
C PRO A 96 3.68 -3.64 14.64
N ALA A 97 4.88 -3.13 14.95
CA ALA A 97 5.54 -3.34 16.24
C ALA A 97 4.71 -2.87 17.45
N ALA A 98 3.90 -1.83 17.27
CA ALA A 98 3.04 -1.27 18.32
C ALA A 98 1.57 -1.73 18.21
N LEU A 99 1.26 -2.69 17.33
CA LEU A 99 -0.11 -3.12 17.03
C LEU A 99 -0.35 -4.55 17.52
N SER A 100 -1.55 -4.77 18.08
CA SER A 100 -2.05 -6.12 18.33
C SER A 100 -2.35 -6.85 17.02
N ALA A 101 -2.42 -8.18 17.06
CA ALA A 101 -2.84 -8.99 15.92
C ALA A 101 -4.22 -8.57 15.38
N ALA A 102 -5.16 -8.27 16.28
CA ALA A 102 -6.49 -7.80 15.90
C ALA A 102 -6.45 -6.45 15.18
N GLN A 103 -5.59 -5.52 15.62
CA GLN A 103 -5.40 -4.23 14.95
C GLN A 103 -4.75 -4.40 13.57
N CYS A 104 -3.75 -5.27 13.44
CA CYS A 104 -3.13 -5.60 12.15
C CYS A 104 -4.17 -6.19 11.18
N ARG A 105 -5.01 -7.11 11.67
CA ARG A 105 -6.11 -7.71 10.89
C ARG A 105 -7.10 -6.67 10.42
N ALA A 106 -7.61 -5.84 11.33
CA ALA A 106 -8.57 -4.79 10.99
C ALA A 106 -8.00 -3.78 9.99
N TRP A 107 -6.70 -3.45 10.12
CA TRP A 107 -6.01 -2.59 9.16
C TRP A 107 -5.89 -3.26 7.78
N LEU A 108 -5.46 -4.54 7.74
CA LEU A 108 -5.28 -5.26 6.49
C LEU A 108 -6.62 -5.48 5.76
N GLU A 109 -7.70 -5.73 6.48
CA GLU A 109 -9.05 -5.77 5.89
C GLU A 109 -9.44 -4.44 5.23
N GLN A 110 -9.17 -3.31 5.89
CA GLN A 110 -9.42 -1.99 5.31
C GLN A 110 -8.52 -1.73 4.09
N TRP A 111 -7.25 -2.12 4.16
CA TRP A 111 -6.31 -2.05 3.05
C TRP A 111 -6.83 -2.82 1.83
N LEU A 112 -7.20 -4.09 2.00
CA LEU A 112 -7.68 -4.93 0.90
C LEU A 112 -8.96 -4.40 0.25
N ARG A 113 -9.87 -3.83 1.05
CA ARG A 113 -11.08 -3.17 0.53
C ARG A 113 -10.76 -1.97 -0.36
N LEU A 114 -9.64 -1.29 -0.13
CA LEU A 114 -9.18 -0.17 -0.92
C LEU A 114 -8.33 -0.63 -2.12
N SER A 115 -7.29 -1.43 -1.88
CA SER A 115 -6.30 -1.79 -2.90
C SER A 115 -6.86 -2.69 -4.00
N CYS A 116 -7.87 -3.50 -3.71
CA CYS A 116 -8.49 -4.37 -4.72
C CYS A 116 -9.43 -3.60 -5.68
N VAL A 117 -9.89 -2.41 -5.30
CA VAL A 117 -10.80 -1.57 -6.11
C VAL A 117 -10.10 -0.39 -6.80
N LEU A 118 -8.85 -0.12 -6.43
CA LEU A 118 -7.90 0.70 -7.20
C LEU A 118 -7.34 -0.15 -8.34
#